data_AF-A0A2G9TJS5-F1
#
_entry.id   AF-A0A2G9TJS5-F1
#
_cell.length_a   1.000
_cell.length_b   1.000
_cell.length_c   1.000
_cell.angle_alpha   90.00
_cell.angle_beta   90.00
_cell.angle_gamma   90.00
#
_symmetry.space_group_name_H-M   'P 1'
#
loop_
_entity.id
_entity.type
_entity.pdbx_description
1 polymer ?
#
loop_
_entity_poly.entity_id
_entity_poly.type
_entity_poly.pdbx_seq_one_letter_code
_entity_poly.pdbx_strand_id
1 'polypeptide(L)'
;VSSKDFAVRQSESAALALIRLTVEHDDITLVCIGPLTNVALAYKLDRNFAKRLRKLVILGGNYFGVGNMSEFSSAEFNFGADPEAAKIVIEEMSTQITMVPWENAYLNGAQHEKLVDFEAHLKMDTPLASFLAMATHIGNGVMAKSGRQYGYCDEIAVAAAIDEKAVATKTMDLRLGVEVAGQIT
;
A
#
# COMPACT_ATOMS: atom_id res chain seq x y z
N VAL A 1 -7.24 -3.65 24.48
CA VAL A 1 -8.12 -2.90 23.55
C VAL A 1 -9.45 -2.68 24.24
N SER A 2 -9.86 -1.41 24.40
CA SER A 2 -11.15 -1.03 25.01
C SER A 2 -12.22 -0.91 23.93
N SER A 3 -13.50 -1.08 24.28
CA SER A 3 -14.62 -0.79 23.37
C SER A 3 -14.60 0.65 22.85
N LYS A 4 -14.00 1.59 23.59
CA LYS A 4 -13.81 2.98 23.17
C LYS A 4 -12.84 3.14 22.00
N ASP A 5 -11.93 2.18 21.79
CA ASP A 5 -10.99 2.21 20.66
C ASP A 5 -11.71 1.99 19.32
N PHE A 6 -12.89 1.38 19.35
CA PHE A 6 -13.75 1.12 18.19
C PHE A 6 -14.91 2.12 18.05
N ALA A 7 -14.92 3.18 18.84
CA ALA A 7 -15.94 4.21 18.72
C ALA A 7 -15.75 5.01 17.42
N VAL A 8 -16.85 5.25 16.71
CA VAL A 8 -16.85 6.10 15.51
C VAL A 8 -16.38 7.50 15.91
N ARG A 9 -15.24 7.93 15.37
CA ARG A 9 -14.68 9.26 15.65
C ARG A 9 -15.22 10.34 14.70
N GLN A 10 -15.64 9.94 13.50
CA GLN A 10 -16.25 10.82 12.51
C GLN A 10 -17.37 10.06 11.81
N SER A 11 -18.52 10.72 11.59
CA SER A 11 -19.70 10.12 10.98
C SER A 11 -19.61 10.03 9.45
N GLU A 12 -18.75 10.85 8.83
CA GLU A 12 -18.49 10.84 7.39
C GLU A 12 -17.72 9.56 7.01
N SER A 13 -18.15 8.87 5.95
CA SER A 13 -17.41 7.72 5.44
C SER A 13 -16.14 8.15 4.72
N ALA A 14 -15.10 7.31 4.74
CA ALA A 14 -13.82 7.63 4.12
C ALA A 14 -13.93 7.98 2.62
N ALA A 15 -14.82 7.31 1.87
CA ALA A 15 -15.03 7.61 0.46
C ALA A 15 -15.60 9.02 0.22
N LEU A 16 -16.52 9.48 1.06
CA LEU A 16 -17.05 10.86 0.99
C LEU A 16 -16.00 11.87 1.43
N ALA A 17 -15.25 11.56 2.49
CA ALA A 17 -14.14 12.40 2.94
C ALA A 17 -13.07 12.57 1.85
N LEU A 18 -12.70 11.50 1.13
CA LEU A 18 -11.79 11.57 -0.01
C LEU A 18 -12.31 12.54 -1.08
N ILE A 19 -13.58 12.41 -1.50
CA ILE A 19 -14.19 13.32 -2.47
C ILE A 19 -14.11 14.76 -1.98
N ARG A 20 -14.57 15.03 -0.75
CA ARG A 20 -14.58 16.37 -0.17
C ARG A 20 -13.19 16.99 -0.10
N LEU A 21 -12.20 16.24 0.40
CA LEU A 21 -10.81 16.72 0.49
C LEU A 21 -10.23 17.06 -0.89
N THR A 22 -10.57 16.29 -1.94
CA THR A 22 -10.16 16.64 -3.32
C THR A 22 -10.86 17.86 -3.91
N VAL A 23 -11.95 18.33 -3.30
CA VAL A 23 -12.62 19.58 -3.69
C VAL A 23 -12.05 20.76 -2.92
N GLU A 24 -11.70 20.55 -1.65
CA GLU A 24 -11.17 21.59 -0.75
C GLU A 24 -9.69 21.90 -0.98
N HIS A 25 -8.94 20.96 -1.54
CA HIS A 25 -7.51 21.08 -1.76
C HIS A 25 -7.11 20.67 -3.18
N ASP A 26 -6.18 21.42 -3.75
CA ASP A 26 -5.52 21.08 -5.00
C ASP A 26 -4.24 20.28 -4.74
N ASP A 27 -3.66 19.74 -5.81
CA ASP A 27 -2.31 19.14 -5.80
C ASP A 27 -2.14 17.91 -4.89
N ILE A 28 -3.22 17.14 -4.71
CA ILE A 28 -3.26 16.00 -3.81
C ILE A 28 -2.56 14.78 -4.42
N THR A 29 -1.60 14.22 -3.67
CA THR A 29 -1.14 12.85 -3.87
C THR A 29 -1.84 11.92 -2.87
N LEU A 30 -2.56 10.92 -3.39
CA LEU A 30 -3.20 9.90 -2.58
C LEU A 30 -2.28 8.67 -2.49
N VAL A 31 -1.99 8.22 -1.26
CA VAL A 31 -1.17 7.03 -1.00
C VAL A 31 -2.05 5.91 -0.49
N CYS A 32 -2.06 4.78 -1.20
CA CYS A 32 -2.86 3.61 -0.87
C CYS A 32 -1.95 2.50 -0.36
N ILE A 33 -2.02 2.19 0.93
CA ILE A 33 -1.26 1.13 1.61
C ILE A 33 -2.17 0.00 2.11
N GLY A 34 -3.34 -0.16 1.47
CA GLY A 34 -4.35 -1.15 1.80
C GLY A 34 -5.26 -1.42 0.60
N PRO A 35 -6.32 -2.24 0.77
CA PRO A 35 -7.28 -2.52 -0.29
C PRO A 35 -7.92 -1.24 -0.84
N LEU A 36 -8.16 -1.22 -2.16
CA LEU A 36 -8.56 -0.01 -2.88
C LEU A 36 -10.05 0.33 -2.77
N THR A 37 -10.81 -0.36 -1.90
CA THR A 37 -12.27 -0.26 -1.75
C THR A 37 -12.75 1.19 -1.60
N ASN A 38 -12.13 1.97 -0.72
CA ASN A 38 -12.52 3.36 -0.48
C ASN A 38 -12.28 4.25 -1.71
N VAL A 39 -11.21 4.00 -2.46
CA VAL A 39 -10.83 4.77 -3.65
C VAL A 39 -11.77 4.44 -4.80
N ALA A 40 -12.04 3.15 -5.02
CA ALA A 40 -13.02 2.70 -6.00
C ALA A 40 -14.40 3.28 -5.67
N LEU A 41 -14.85 3.23 -4.42
CA LEU A 41 -16.13 3.79 -4.01
C LEU A 41 -16.19 5.31 -4.22
N ALA A 42 -15.15 6.05 -3.84
CA ALA A 42 -15.05 7.50 -4.08
C ALA A 42 -15.18 7.82 -5.57
N TYR A 43 -14.45 7.09 -6.42
CA TYR A 43 -14.52 7.25 -7.87
C TYR A 43 -15.89 6.87 -8.46
N LYS A 44 -16.55 5.82 -7.95
CA LYS A 44 -17.90 5.43 -8.41
C LYS A 44 -18.96 6.46 -8.02
N LEU A 45 -18.82 7.10 -6.87
CA LEU A 45 -19.72 8.16 -6.40
C LEU A 45 -19.49 9.48 -7.15
N ASP A 46 -18.24 9.82 -7.46
CA ASP A 46 -17.90 11.00 -8.27
C ASP A 46 -16.76 10.68 -9.25
N ARG A 47 -17.09 10.57 -10.54
CA ARG A 47 -16.12 10.28 -11.59
C ARG A 47 -15.08 11.39 -11.78
N ASN A 48 -15.35 12.63 -11.37
CA ASN A 48 -14.37 13.71 -11.43
C ASN A 48 -13.32 13.61 -10.32
N PHE A 49 -13.51 12.76 -9.31
CA PHE A 49 -12.50 12.46 -8.28
C PHE A 49 -11.14 12.12 -8.89
N ALA A 50 -11.11 11.27 -9.92
CA ALA A 50 -9.88 10.88 -10.59
C ALA A 50 -9.13 12.06 -11.24
N LYS A 51 -9.84 13.12 -11.65
CA LYS A 51 -9.24 14.29 -12.30
C LYS A 51 -8.68 15.31 -11.31
N ARG A 52 -9.12 15.25 -10.04
CA ARG A 52 -8.69 16.18 -8.98
C ARG A 52 -7.43 15.73 -8.25
N LEU A 53 -7.08 14.46 -8.37
CA LEU A 53 -5.83 13.93 -7.85
C LEU A 53 -4.68 14.26 -8.79
N ARG A 54 -3.58 14.81 -8.25
CA ARG A 54 -2.32 14.93 -9.00
C ARG A 54 -1.80 13.55 -9.35
N LYS A 55 -1.75 12.65 -8.36
CA LYS A 55 -1.11 11.35 -8.47
C LYS A 55 -1.67 10.35 -7.45
N LEU A 56 -1.74 9.08 -7.82
CA LEU A 56 -1.87 7.97 -6.86
C LEU A 56 -0.53 7.26 -6.72
N VAL A 57 -0.17 6.90 -5.49
CA VAL A 57 0.90 5.97 -5.18
C VAL A 57 0.28 4.77 -4.48
N ILE A 58 0.42 3.58 -5.06
CA ILE A 58 -0.26 2.38 -4.58
C ILE A 58 0.79 1.35 -4.20
N LEU A 59 0.80 0.92 -2.95
CA LEU A 59 1.43 -0.34 -2.56
C LEU A 59 0.47 -1.47 -2.91
N GLY A 60 0.87 -2.30 -3.85
CA GLY A 60 0.14 -3.53 -4.15
C GLY A 60 0.30 -3.98 -5.58
N GLY A 61 -0.39 -5.05 -5.91
CA GLY A 61 -0.30 -5.70 -7.20
C GLY A 61 1.07 -6.30 -7.46
N ASN A 62 1.21 -6.84 -8.66
CA ASN A 62 2.42 -7.48 -9.15
C ASN A 62 2.48 -7.37 -10.68
N TYR A 63 3.64 -7.69 -11.27
CA TYR A 63 3.83 -7.60 -12.72
C TYR A 63 4.44 -8.86 -13.35
N PHE A 64 4.92 -9.80 -12.52
CA PHE A 64 5.33 -11.14 -12.92
C PHE A 64 4.36 -12.24 -12.45
N GLY A 65 3.21 -11.87 -11.87
CA GLY A 65 2.26 -12.84 -11.30
C GLY A 65 2.76 -13.47 -9.99
N VAL A 66 3.67 -12.81 -9.28
CA VAL A 66 4.16 -13.26 -7.98
C VAL A 66 3.21 -12.77 -6.88
N GLY A 67 2.45 -13.70 -6.30
CA GLY A 67 1.54 -13.42 -5.19
C GLY A 67 2.20 -13.51 -3.81
N ASN A 68 1.50 -12.98 -2.80
CA ASN A 68 1.86 -13.12 -1.38
C ASN A 68 0.64 -13.36 -0.47
N MET A 69 -0.54 -13.61 -1.06
CA MET A 69 -1.77 -13.86 -0.29
C MET A 69 -1.88 -15.31 0.18
N SER A 70 -1.63 -16.28 -0.70
CA SER A 70 -1.61 -17.72 -0.38
C SER A 70 -0.83 -18.52 -1.42
N GLU A 71 -0.53 -19.79 -1.12
CA GLU A 71 0.24 -20.68 -2.03
C GLU A 71 -0.47 -20.98 -3.35
N PHE A 72 -1.80 -20.90 -3.38
CA PHE A 72 -2.60 -21.15 -4.58
C PHE A 72 -2.99 -19.86 -5.29
N SER A 73 -2.38 -18.74 -4.89
CA SER A 73 -2.69 -17.42 -5.38
C SER A 73 -1.48 -16.64 -5.89
N SER A 74 -1.53 -16.26 -7.15
CA SER A 74 -0.78 -15.20 -7.81
C SER A 74 -1.16 -13.77 -7.37
N ALA A 75 -2.22 -13.56 -6.59
CA ALA A 75 -2.59 -12.22 -6.13
C ALA A 75 -1.65 -11.67 -5.05
N GLU A 76 -1.36 -10.37 -5.16
CA GLU A 76 -0.78 -9.59 -4.07
C GLU A 76 -1.87 -9.25 -3.04
N PHE A 77 -1.51 -9.20 -1.76
CA PHE A 77 -2.39 -9.07 -0.60
C PHE A 77 -3.45 -7.97 -0.72
N ASN A 78 -3.07 -6.73 -1.02
CA ASN A 78 -4.03 -5.62 -1.13
C ASN A 78 -4.96 -5.76 -2.34
N PHE A 79 -4.43 -6.24 -3.47
CA PHE A 79 -5.23 -6.47 -4.69
C PHE A 79 -6.14 -7.69 -4.56
N GLY A 80 -5.67 -8.76 -3.92
CA GLY A 80 -6.45 -9.98 -3.68
C GLY A 80 -7.54 -9.80 -2.62
N ALA A 81 -7.40 -8.83 -1.72
CA ALA A 81 -8.42 -8.50 -0.73
C ALA A 81 -9.67 -7.83 -1.34
N ASP A 82 -9.53 -7.07 -2.43
CA ASP A 82 -10.64 -6.45 -3.17
C ASP A 82 -10.26 -6.28 -4.66
N PRO A 83 -10.33 -7.36 -5.46
CA PRO A 83 -9.88 -7.35 -6.84
C PRO A 83 -10.80 -6.50 -7.74
N GLU A 84 -12.09 -6.38 -7.43
CA GLU A 84 -13.01 -5.48 -8.13
C GLU A 84 -12.64 -4.01 -7.94
N ALA A 85 -12.31 -3.59 -6.72
CA ALA A 85 -11.86 -2.24 -6.47
C ALA A 85 -10.52 -1.95 -7.17
N ALA A 86 -9.58 -2.90 -7.13
CA ALA A 86 -8.32 -2.79 -7.86
C ALA A 86 -8.55 -2.64 -9.37
N LYS A 87 -9.46 -3.44 -9.95
CA LYS A 87 -9.84 -3.33 -11.36
C LYS A 87 -10.38 -1.95 -11.70
N ILE A 88 -11.31 -1.43 -10.90
CA ILE A 88 -11.91 -0.10 -11.11
C ILE A 88 -10.81 0.98 -11.08
N VAL A 89 -9.92 0.97 -10.09
CA VAL A 89 -8.89 1.99 -9.94
C VAL A 89 -7.87 1.93 -11.09
N ILE A 90 -7.41 0.73 -11.45
CA ILE A 90 -6.36 0.56 -12.46
C ILE A 90 -6.89 0.79 -13.89
N GLU A 91 -8.10 0.34 -14.20
CA GLU A 91 -8.60 0.34 -15.59
C GLU A 91 -9.52 1.51 -15.92
N GLU A 92 -10.23 2.08 -14.94
CA GLU A 92 -11.20 3.14 -15.21
C GLU A 92 -10.73 4.55 -14.82
N MET A 93 -9.79 4.71 -13.88
CA MET A 93 -9.33 6.04 -13.46
C MET A 93 -8.30 6.62 -14.45
N SER A 94 -8.42 7.92 -14.72
CA SER A 94 -7.49 8.64 -15.61
C SER A 94 -6.30 9.28 -14.89
N THR A 95 -6.16 9.04 -13.59
CA THR A 95 -5.11 9.65 -12.78
C THR A 95 -3.75 9.00 -13.07
N GLN A 96 -2.67 9.75 -12.96
CA GLN A 96 -1.32 9.17 -12.98
C GLN A 96 -1.12 8.25 -11.76
N ILE A 97 -0.73 7.00 -12.00
CA ILE A 97 -0.51 5.98 -10.97
C ILE A 97 0.97 5.58 -10.94
N THR A 98 1.57 5.60 -9.76
CA THR A 98 2.82 4.88 -9.47
C THR A 98 2.50 3.68 -8.61
N MET A 99 2.87 2.49 -9.09
CA MET A 99 2.77 1.24 -8.36
C MET A 99 4.08 0.93 -7.64
N VAL A 100 4.00 0.51 -6.38
CA VAL A 100 5.06 -0.19 -5.65
C VAL A 100 4.65 -1.66 -5.56
N PRO A 101 5.06 -2.49 -6.54
CA PRO A 101 4.59 -3.87 -6.64
C PRO A 101 5.30 -4.78 -5.62
N TRP A 102 4.69 -5.93 -5.31
CA TRP A 102 5.25 -6.90 -4.36
C TRP A 102 6.66 -7.35 -4.73
N GLU A 103 6.98 -7.46 -6.02
CA GLU A 103 8.29 -7.85 -6.50
C GLU A 103 9.43 -6.95 -6.02
N ASN A 104 9.14 -5.70 -5.63
CA ASN A 104 10.13 -4.81 -5.00
C ASN A 104 10.70 -5.41 -3.70
N ALA A 105 9.82 -5.97 -2.86
CA ALA A 105 10.22 -6.66 -1.63
C ALA A 105 10.68 -8.09 -1.91
N TYR A 106 10.00 -8.81 -2.81
CA TYR A 106 10.27 -10.22 -3.07
C TYR A 106 11.64 -10.47 -3.72
N LEU A 107 11.99 -9.75 -4.78
CA LEU A 107 13.20 -10.05 -5.58
C LEU A 107 14.50 -9.79 -4.82
N ASN A 108 14.53 -8.73 -4.01
CA ASN A 108 15.76 -8.26 -3.35
C ASN A 108 15.72 -8.41 -1.81
N GLY A 109 14.62 -8.90 -1.23
CA GLY A 109 14.43 -8.97 0.22
C GLY A 109 15.57 -9.69 0.95
N ALA A 110 15.96 -10.87 0.48
CA ALA A 110 17.04 -11.65 1.08
C ALA A 110 18.42 -10.96 1.01
N GLN A 111 18.64 -10.11 0.00
CA GLN A 111 19.85 -9.30 -0.07
C GLN A 111 19.78 -8.13 0.91
N HIS A 112 18.64 -7.43 0.98
CA HIS A 112 18.45 -6.32 1.90
C HIS A 112 18.59 -6.74 3.36
N GLU A 113 18.05 -7.91 3.74
CA GLU A 113 18.20 -8.48 5.10
C GLU A 113 19.66 -8.75 5.51
N LYS A 114 20.60 -8.82 4.56
CA LYS A 114 22.04 -8.96 4.86
C LYS A 114 22.77 -7.62 4.96
N LEU A 115 22.23 -6.58 4.33
CA LEU A 115 22.88 -5.27 4.20
C LEU A 115 22.33 -4.24 5.19
N VAL A 116 21.11 -4.45 5.69
CA VAL A 116 20.38 -3.49 6.51
C VAL A 116 19.97 -4.14 7.84
N ASP A 117 20.22 -3.46 8.95
CA ASP A 117 19.57 -3.73 10.24
C ASP A 117 18.25 -2.96 10.28
N PHE A 118 17.14 -3.67 10.02
CA PHE A 118 15.81 -3.06 10.00
C PHE A 118 15.33 -2.62 11.39
N GLU A 119 15.96 -3.08 12.47
CA GLU A 119 15.60 -2.72 13.84
C GLU A 119 16.47 -1.61 14.44
N ALA A 120 17.54 -1.17 13.75
CA ALA A 120 18.46 -0.17 14.28
C ALA A 120 17.75 1.12 14.71
N HIS A 121 16.79 1.59 13.91
CA HIS A 121 16.00 2.79 14.19
C HIS A 121 15.07 2.65 15.42
N LEU A 122 14.71 1.43 15.80
CA LEU A 122 13.86 1.14 16.96
C LEU A 122 14.61 1.26 18.29
N LYS A 123 15.95 1.28 18.25
CA LYS A 123 16.84 1.36 19.43
C LYS A 123 17.10 2.81 19.88
N MET A 124 16.52 3.79 19.20
CA MET A 124 16.69 5.20 19.54
C MET A 124 15.93 5.54 20.83
N ASP A 125 16.52 6.38 21.68
CA ASP A 125 15.90 6.84 22.93
C ASP A 125 14.85 7.93 22.67
N THR A 126 13.74 7.53 22.05
CA THR A 126 12.60 8.42 21.77
C THR A 126 11.26 7.72 22.01
N PRO A 127 10.19 8.48 22.35
CA PRO A 127 8.85 7.91 22.47
C PRO A 127 8.34 7.25 21.19
N LEU A 128 8.69 7.80 20.02
CA LEU A 128 8.26 7.24 18.73
C LEU A 128 8.94 5.90 18.44
N ALA A 129 10.25 5.80 18.66
CA ALA A 129 10.97 4.53 18.51
C ALA A 129 10.42 3.45 19.45
N SER A 130 10.12 3.82 20.71
CA SER A 130 9.49 2.92 21.68
C SER A 130 8.11 2.43 21.22
N PHE A 131 7.28 3.33 20.66
CA PHE A 131 5.98 2.96 20.12
C PHE A 131 6.09 2.04 18.91
N LEU A 132 6.97 2.35 17.96
CA LEU A 132 7.18 1.52 16.77
C LEU A 132 7.73 0.14 17.14
N ALA A 133 8.66 0.06 18.09
CA ALA A 133 9.18 -1.20 18.59
C ALA A 133 8.07 -2.09 19.17
N MET A 134 7.09 -1.47 19.87
CA MET A 134 5.91 -2.18 20.37
C MET A 134 4.98 -2.59 19.24
N ALA A 135 4.72 -1.72 18.26
CA ALA A 135 3.84 -1.98 17.13
C ALA A 135 4.35 -3.11 16.22
N THR A 136 5.68 -3.19 15.99
CA THR A 136 6.29 -4.21 15.13
C THR A 136 6.69 -5.48 15.87
N HIS A 137 6.65 -5.50 17.21
CA HIS A 137 7.17 -6.58 18.05
C HIS A 137 6.68 -7.98 17.61
N ILE A 138 5.38 -8.12 17.35
CA ILE A 138 4.79 -9.40 16.94
C ILE A 138 5.31 -9.82 15.56
N GLY A 139 5.32 -8.90 14.59
CA GLY A 139 5.83 -9.15 13.24
C GLY A 139 7.30 -9.57 13.24
N ASN A 140 8.14 -8.83 13.97
CA ASN A 140 9.55 -9.16 14.16
C ASN A 140 9.71 -10.55 14.78
N GLY A 141 8.95 -10.86 15.83
CA GLY A 141 8.98 -12.17 16.49
C GLY A 141 8.55 -13.33 15.59
N VAL A 142 7.60 -13.11 14.67
CA VAL A 142 7.19 -14.12 13.68
C VAL A 142 8.30 -14.35 12.64
N MET A 143 8.86 -13.29 12.07
CA MET A 143 9.92 -13.40 11.05
C MET A 143 11.22 -14.01 11.61
N ALA A 144 11.57 -13.65 12.86
CA ALA A 144 12.76 -14.15 13.53
C ALA A 144 12.76 -15.68 13.72
N LYS A 145 11.57 -16.31 13.87
CA LYS A 145 11.45 -17.78 13.96
C LYS A 145 11.92 -18.49 12.69
N SER A 146 11.87 -17.81 11.55
CA SER A 146 12.35 -18.29 10.26
C SER A 146 13.75 -17.76 9.91
N GLY A 147 14.45 -17.14 10.87
CA GLY A 147 15.77 -16.55 10.67
C GLY A 147 15.78 -15.32 9.75
N ARG A 148 14.65 -14.62 9.65
CA ARG A 148 14.46 -13.45 8.78
C ARG A 148 14.21 -12.18 9.57
N GLN A 149 14.51 -11.03 8.97
CA GLN A 149 14.11 -9.72 9.50
C GLN A 149 12.74 -9.30 8.95
N TYR A 150 11.98 -8.52 9.72
CA TYR A 150 10.76 -7.87 9.25
C TYR A 150 11.13 -6.57 8.53
N GLY A 151 11.18 -6.63 7.20
CA GLY A 151 11.58 -5.51 6.35
C GLY A 151 10.45 -4.50 6.11
N TYR A 152 10.82 -3.36 5.54
CA TYR A 152 9.87 -2.31 5.14
C TYR A 152 9.03 -2.73 3.93
N CYS A 153 7.77 -2.31 3.93
CA CYS A 153 6.79 -2.54 2.87
C CYS A 153 6.04 -1.22 2.56
N ASP A 154 5.01 -0.90 3.32
CA ASP A 154 4.17 0.31 3.19
C ASP A 154 4.98 1.59 3.24
N GLU A 155 6.06 1.61 4.03
CA GLU A 155 6.97 2.74 4.17
C GLU A 155 7.60 3.15 2.84
N ILE A 156 7.82 2.19 1.92
CA ILE A 156 8.40 2.47 0.61
C ILE A 156 7.41 3.23 -0.28
N ALA A 157 6.11 2.93 -0.22
CA ALA A 157 5.10 3.66 -0.96
C ALA A 157 4.93 5.09 -0.43
N VAL A 158 4.96 5.27 0.89
CA VAL A 158 4.95 6.61 1.49
C VAL A 158 6.20 7.40 1.10
N ALA A 159 7.38 6.77 1.16
CA ALA A 159 8.64 7.40 0.74
C ALA A 159 8.63 7.79 -0.74
N ALA A 160 8.11 6.94 -1.63
CA ALA A 160 7.97 7.23 -3.05
C ALA A 160 6.95 8.35 -3.35
N ALA A 161 5.94 8.54 -2.49
CA ALA A 161 5.03 9.68 -2.57
C ALA A 161 5.69 11.00 -2.15
N ILE A 162 6.63 10.96 -1.19
CA ILE A 162 7.39 12.13 -0.74
C ILE A 162 8.43 12.54 -1.79
N ASP A 163 9.27 11.59 -2.21
CA ASP A 163 10.30 11.82 -3.23
C ASP A 163 10.55 10.55 -4.05
N GLU A 164 9.79 10.41 -5.14
CA GLU A 164 9.92 9.28 -6.06
C GLU A 164 11.32 9.18 -6.66
N LYS A 165 11.99 10.30 -6.94
CA LYS A 165 13.31 10.29 -7.59
C LYS A 165 14.41 9.82 -6.64
N ALA A 166 14.28 10.12 -5.35
CA ALA A 166 15.21 9.65 -4.34
C ALA A 166 15.05 8.16 -4.04
N VAL A 167 13.83 7.62 -4.12
CA VAL A 167 13.50 6.25 -3.71
C VAL A 167 13.50 5.27 -4.88
N ALA A 168 12.92 5.63 -6.02
CA ALA A 168 12.76 4.75 -7.16
C ALA A 168 14.05 4.70 -8.01
N THR A 169 14.94 3.78 -7.66
CA THR A 169 16.21 3.58 -8.39
C THR A 169 16.01 3.07 -9.82
N LYS A 170 14.90 2.39 -10.10
CA LYS A 170 14.46 1.94 -11.42
C LYS A 170 12.96 2.02 -11.51
N THR A 171 12.45 2.43 -12.66
CA THR A 171 11.03 2.46 -12.99
C THR A 171 10.78 1.80 -14.34
N MET A 172 9.54 1.37 -14.55
CA MET A 172 9.07 0.83 -15.83
C MET A 172 7.63 1.28 -16.07
N ASP A 173 7.33 1.65 -17.32
CA ASP A 173 5.98 2.01 -17.73
C ASP A 173 5.31 0.77 -18.33
N LEU A 174 4.27 0.29 -17.67
CA LEU A 174 3.49 -0.88 -18.09
C LEU A 174 2.02 -0.52 -18.21
N ARG A 175 1.34 -1.15 -19.18
CA ARG A 175 -0.12 -1.18 -19.20
C ARG A 175 -0.58 -2.35 -18.34
N LEU A 176 -1.32 -2.04 -17.28
CA LEU A 176 -1.81 -3.03 -16.32
C LEU A 176 -3.29 -3.34 -16.58
N GLY A 177 -3.71 -4.52 -16.12
CA GLY A 177 -5.10 -4.94 -16.03
C GLY A 177 -5.24 -5.84 -14.79
N VAL A 178 -6.46 -6.00 -14.30
CA VAL A 178 -6.75 -6.83 -13.12
C VAL A 178 -7.70 -7.95 -13.53
N GLU A 179 -7.25 -9.19 -13.30
CA GLU A 179 -8.02 -10.41 -13.49
C GLU A 179 -8.98 -10.59 -12.31
N VAL A 180 -10.25 -10.91 -12.60
CA VAL A 180 -11.35 -11.04 -11.61
C VAL A 180 -12.21 -12.28 -11.82
N ALA A 181 -12.01 -13.01 -12.91
CA ALA A 181 -12.76 -14.21 -13.31
C ALA A 181 -11.92 -15.49 -13.25
N GLY A 182 -10.59 -15.38 -13.10
CA GLY A 182 -9.68 -16.53 -12.97
C GLY A 182 -10.02 -17.40 -11.75
N GLN A 183 -10.16 -18.71 -11.96
CA GLN A 183 -10.42 -19.68 -10.89
C GLN A 183 -9.18 -20.03 -10.04
N ILE A 184 -8.02 -19.52 -10.44
CA ILE A 184 -6.76 -19.59 -9.71
C ILE A 184 -6.16 -18.19 -9.80
N THR A 185 -6.66 -17.27 -8.97
CA THR A 185 -5.96 -16.03 -8.69
C THR A 185 -5.07 -16.24 -7.53
#